data_AF-A0A9E7BII9-F1
#
_entry.id   AF-A0A9E7BII9-F1
#
_cell.length_a   1.000
_cell.length_b   1.000
_cell.length_c   1.000
_cell.angle_alpha   90.00
_cell.angle_beta   90.00
_cell.angle_gamma   90.00
#
_symmetry.space_group_name_H-M   'P 1'
#
loop_
_entity.id
_entity.type
_entity.pdbx_description
1 polymer ?
#
loop_
_entity_poly.entity_id
_entity_poly.type
_entity_poly.pdbx_seq_one_letter_code
_entity_poly.pdbx_strand_id
1 'polypeptide(L)' 'MLTPREHLILDFEDTHPDNPAKEEQIRHTFGFSATRYYSQLHHLIRGQDAEAEHPMLVHRLRRLAVERAGKRTQAS' A
#
# COMPACT_ATOMS: atom_id res chain seq x y z
N MET A 1 1.84 1.66 -17.29
CA MET A 1 3.23 1.29 -16.97
C MET A 1 3.57 1.88 -15.61
N LEU A 2 4.08 1.07 -14.70
CA LEU A 2 4.44 1.51 -13.35
C LEU A 2 5.75 2.32 -13.35
N THR A 3 5.82 3.30 -12.46
CA THR A 3 7.06 4.03 -12.19
C THR A 3 8.00 3.20 -11.30
N PRO A 4 9.32 3.45 -11.31
CA PRO A 4 10.26 2.78 -10.41
C PRO A 4 9.87 2.90 -8.93
N ARG A 5 9.23 4.01 -8.57
CA ARG A 5 8.73 4.25 -7.22
C ARG A 5 7.57 3.32 -6.86
N GLU A 6 6.66 3.09 -7.78
CA GLU A 6 5.50 2.22 -7.56
C GLU A 6 5.92 0.76 -7.45
N HIS A 7 6.90 0.32 -8.24
CA HIS A 7 7.53 -0.99 -8.05
C HIS A 7 8.12 -1.12 -6.64
N LEU A 8 8.92 -0.14 -6.19
CA LEU A 8 9.48 -0.16 -4.83
C LEU A 8 8.41 -0.21 -3.74
N ILE A 9 7.26 0.44 -3.94
CA ILE A 9 6.14 0.39 -2.99
C ILE A 9 5.56 -1.04 -2.94
N LEU A 10 5.37 -1.69 -4.09
CA LEU A 10 4.85 -3.06 -4.15
C LEU A 10 5.82 -4.07 -3.51
N ASP A 11 7.11 -3.97 -3.85
CA ASP A 11 8.15 -4.83 -3.26
C ASP A 11 8.26 -4.65 -1.73
N PHE A 12 8.11 -3.41 -1.26
CA PHE A 12 8.09 -3.11 0.16
C PHE A 12 6.86 -3.71 0.84
N GLU A 13 5.67 -3.63 0.25
CA GLU A 13 4.45 -4.22 0.81
C GLU A 13 4.50 -5.76 0.88
N ASP A 14 5.18 -6.41 -0.07
CA ASP A 14 5.30 -7.87 -0.07
C ASP A 14 6.20 -8.36 1.09
N THR A 15 7.24 -7.59 1.41
CA THR A 15 8.23 -7.94 2.44
C THR A 15 7.90 -7.39 3.84
N HIS A 16 7.07 -6.35 3.94
CA HIS A 16 6.74 -5.68 5.19
C HIS A 16 5.27 -5.89 5.56
N PRO A 17 4.95 -6.96 6.32
CA PRO A 17 3.61 -7.19 6.83
C PRO A 17 3.18 -6.05 7.77
N ASP A 18 1.88 -5.94 7.97
CA ASP A 18 1.26 -4.86 8.74
C ASP A 18 1.74 -4.88 10.20
N ASN A 19 2.59 -3.91 10.56
CA ASN A 19 3.19 -3.81 11.88
C ASN A 19 3.35 -2.35 12.31
N PRO A 20 3.44 -2.06 13.62
CA PRO A 20 3.49 -0.68 14.12
C PRO A 20 4.77 0.09 13.72
N ALA A 21 5.88 -0.60 13.48
CA ALA A 21 7.16 0.02 13.09
C ALA A 21 7.21 0.42 11.60
N LYS A 22 6.21 -0.01 10.82
CA LYS A 22 6.17 0.19 9.38
C LYS A 22 6.15 1.67 8.99
N GLU A 23 5.51 2.53 9.77
CA GLU A 23 5.49 3.98 9.49
C GLU A 23 6.88 4.62 9.52
N GLU A 24 7.73 4.18 10.44
CA GLU A 24 9.09 4.68 10.55
C GLU A 24 9.96 4.17 9.40
N GLN A 25 9.81 2.90 9.04
CA GLN A 25 10.47 2.32 7.87
C GLN A 25 10.03 3.00 6.57
N ILE A 26 8.75 3.35 6.45
CA ILE A 26 8.23 4.10 5.29
C ILE A 26 8.93 5.47 5.19
N ARG A 27 9.04 6.19 6.31
CA ARG A 27 9.75 7.47 6.35
C ARG A 27 11.22 7.33 5.94
N HIS A 28 11.91 6.34 6.50
CA HIS A 28 13.33 6.10 6.21
C HIS A 28 13.59 5.66 4.77
N THR A 29 12.75 4.76 4.23
CA THR A 29 12.95 4.19 2.89
C THR A 29 12.48 5.12 1.78
N PHE A 30 11.34 5.78 1.95
CA PHE A 30 10.70 6.57 0.88
C PHE A 30 10.81 8.08 1.07
N GLY A 31 11.27 8.56 2.24
CA GLY A 31 11.31 9.98 2.59
C GLY A 31 9.93 10.62 2.70
N PHE A 32 8.87 9.81 2.85
CA PHE A 32 7.48 10.26 2.84
C PHE A 32 6.82 10.09 4.20
N SER A 33 5.84 10.95 4.49
CA SER A 33 4.93 10.68 5.60
C SER A 33 4.10 9.42 5.31
N ALA A 34 3.76 8.68 6.37
CA ALA A 34 2.91 7.49 6.27
C ALA A 34 1.59 7.78 5.54
N THR A 35 0.98 8.95 5.78
CA THR A 35 -0.24 9.39 5.09
C THR A 35 -0.06 9.45 3.58
N ARG A 36 1.02 10.10 3.10
CA ARG A 36 1.29 10.22 1.65
C ARG A 36 1.57 8.86 1.04
N TYR A 37 2.29 8.00 1.76
CA TYR A 37 2.55 6.63 1.34
C TYR A 37 1.25 5.83 1.13
N TYR A 38 0.36 5.81 2.13
CA TYR A 38 -0.89 5.07 2.01
C TYR A 38 -1.84 5.66 0.97
N SER A 39 -1.85 6.98 0.76
CA SER A 39 -2.58 7.59 -0.36
C SER A 39 -2.06 7.12 -1.72
N GLN A 40 -0.73 7.10 -1.90
CA GLN A 40 -0.09 6.61 -3.12
C GLN A 40 -0.40 5.13 -3.34
N LEU A 41 -0.24 4.30 -2.29
CA LEU A 41 -0.54 2.88 -2.34
C LEU A 41 -2.00 2.63 -2.73
N HIS A 42 -2.94 3.38 -2.13
CA HIS A 42 -4.35 3.24 -2.43
C HIS A 42 -4.69 3.62 -3.88
N HIS A 43 -4.01 4.61 -4.45
CA HIS A 43 -4.16 4.93 -5.87
C HIS A 43 -3.56 3.84 -6.76
N LEU A 44 -2.35 3.39 -6.42
CA LEU A 44 -1.60 2.35 -7.15
C LEU A 44 -2.40 1.05 -7.27
N ILE A 45 -2.94 0.55 -6.16
CA ILE A 45 -3.71 -0.71 -6.16
C ILE A 45 -5.02 -0.60 -6.92
N ARG A 46 -5.54 0.59 -7.24
CA ARG A 46 -6.73 0.77 -8.09
C ARG A 46 -6.40 0.79 -9.58
N GLY A 47 -5.12 0.94 -9.93
CA GLY A 47 -4.64 0.94 -11.31
C GLY A 47 -4.59 -0.47 -11.92
N GLN A 48 -4.75 -0.52 -13.24
CA GLN A 48 -4.64 -1.76 -14.02
C GLN A 48 -3.18 -2.22 -14.17
N ASP A 49 -2.24 -1.26 -14.18
CA ASP A 49 -0.81 -1.53 -14.33
C ASP A 49 -0.25 -2.37 -13.17
N ALA A 50 -0.62 -2.02 -11.92
CA ALA A 50 -0.20 -2.79 -10.75
C ALA A 50 -0.75 -4.22 -10.75
N GLU A 51 -1.99 -4.39 -11.23
CA GLU A 51 -2.64 -5.69 -11.31
C GLU A 51 -2.05 -6.56 -12.43
N ALA A 52 -1.61 -5.96 -13.54
CA ALA A 52 -0.94 -6.67 -14.61
C ALA A 52 0.44 -7.22 -14.19
N GLU A 53 1.16 -6.47 -13.34
CA GLU A 53 2.50 -6.82 -12.89
C GLU A 53 2.48 -7.74 -11.65
N HIS A 54 1.65 -7.42 -10.65
CA HIS A 54 1.59 -8.14 -9.36
C HIS A 54 0.14 -8.46 -8.95
N PRO A 55 -0.58 -9.33 -9.70
CA PRO A 55 -2.01 -9.56 -9.51
C PRO A 55 -2.38 -10.04 -8.10
N MET A 56 -1.64 -11.02 -7.56
CA MET A 56 -1.95 -11.58 -6.23
C MET A 56 -1.72 -10.59 -5.10
N LEU A 57 -0.64 -9.81 -5.17
CA LEU A 57 -0.32 -8.79 -4.17
C LEU A 57 -1.38 -7.68 -4.19
N VAL A 58 -1.75 -7.19 -5.37
CA VAL A 58 -2.77 -6.15 -5.53
C VAL A 58 -4.12 -6.61 -4.99
N HIS A 59 -4.55 -7.84 -5.29
CA HIS A 59 -5.80 -8.40 -4.76
C HIS A 59 -5.78 -8.49 -3.23
N ARG A 60 -4.67 -8.96 -2.65
CA ARG A 60 -4.49 -9.02 -1.18
C ARG A 60 -4.56 -7.63 -0.55
N LEU A 61 -3.85 -6.65 -1.11
CA LEU A 61 -3.84 -5.27 -0.62
C LEU A 61 -5.21 -4.59 -0.72
N ARG A 62 -5.94 -4.82 -1.83
CA ARG A 62 -7.32 -4.35 -1.99
C ARG A 62 -8.23 -4.91 -0.89
N ARG A 63 -8.13 -6.21 -0.59
CA ARG A 63 -8.91 -6.84 0.49
C ARG A 63 -8.59 -6.21 1.85
N LEU A 64 -7.31 -6.05 2.18
CA LEU A 64 -6.89 -5.43 3.44
C LEU A 64 -7.37 -3.97 3.55
N ALA A 65 -7.35 -3.21 2.45
CA ALA A 65 -7.84 -1.84 2.44
C ALA A 65 -9.35 -1.76 2.74
N VAL A 66 -10.15 -2.67 2.19
CA VAL A 66 -11.59 -2.77 2.45
C VAL A 66 -11.85 -3.17 3.91
N GLU A 67 -11.11 -4.13 4.45
CA GLU A 67 -11.21 -4.52 5.87
C GLU A 67 -10.90 -3.35 6.81
N ARG A 68 -9.86 -2.56 6.51
CA ARG A 68 -9.53 -1.35 7.29
C ARG A 68 -10.57 -0.25 7.14
N ALA A 69 -11.15 -0.07 5.96
CA ALA A 69 -12.21 0.91 5.73
C ALA A 69 -13.46 0.58 6.55
N GLY A 70 -13.86 -0.70 6.60
CA GLY A 70 -14.99 -1.15 7.41
C GLY A 70 -14.80 -0.97 8.93
N LYS A 71 -13.56 -1.01 9.41
CA LYS A 71 -13.24 -0.70 10.83
C LYS A 71 -13.37 0.79 11.16
N ARG A 72 -13.20 1.69 10.18
CA ARG A 72 -13.31 3.15 10.37
C ARG A 72 -14.76 3.63 10.46
N THR A 73 -15.72 2.91 9.88
CA THR A 73 -17.15 3.24 9.90
C THR A 73 -17.91 2.77 11.15
N GLN A 74 -17.25 2.11 12.10
CA GLN A 74 -17.84 1.74 13.41
C GLN A 74 -17.43 2.66 14.57
N ALA A 75 -16.69 3.73 14.30
CA ALA A 75 -16.41 4.79 15.25
C ALA A 75 -17.09 6.08 14.78
N SER A 76 -18.42 6.09 14.83
CA SER A 76 -19.24 7.29 14.71
C SER A 76 -19.76 7.68 16.10
#